data_AF-A0A940U8I9-F1
#
_entry.id   AF-A0A940U8I9-F1
#
_cell.length_a   1.000
_cell.length_b   1.000
_cell.length_c   1.000
_cell.angle_alpha   90.00
_cell.angle_beta   90.00
_cell.angle_gamma   90.00
#
_symmetry.space_group_name_H-M   'P 1'
#
loop_
_entity.id
_entity.type
_entity.pdbx_description
1 polymer ?
#
loop_
_entity_poly.entity_id
_entity_poly.type
_entity_poly.pdbx_seq_one_letter_code
_entity_poly.pdbx_strand_id
1 'polypeptide(L)'
;MADEYQVGIDIGGTFTDVVILNPASGRLFLGKRLTSTDNPARAVTEVIREMLERDGIAPPKVVKAIHGTTLVTNLIIERKGARTGLLTTRGFRDALEIGREMRYDIYDIFLELPRPLVPRRQRLEVTERLDHKGEVLIPLTAGEAERAVSQLLSLGVESAAISLLHSFRNPDHERMLRDLILMKRPGFPISLSSEVAPEIREYERTSTTVANAYAMPAVRRYMEILEKGLAEIGIGGRLYIILSNGGITSPQTATQYPIRLLESGPAGGALAAAWVGKQMGQASVISFDMGGTTAKTCIIQDGDPIRVNEFEVARVYRFKKGSGLPVKIPVIEMIEIGAGGGSIASIGPLGLLKVGPESAGAEPGPACYTRGGQEPTVTDADLILGYLN
;
A
#
# COMPACT_ATOMS: atom_id res chain seq x y z
N MET A 1 -23.72 -6.55 -29.93
CA MET A 1 -23.16 -6.24 -28.59
C MET A 1 -22.59 -4.84 -28.70
N ALA A 2 -22.94 -3.95 -27.77
CA ALA A 2 -22.41 -2.58 -27.81
C ALA A 2 -20.88 -2.65 -27.72
N ASP A 3 -20.23 -1.71 -28.41
CA ASP A 3 -18.78 -1.56 -28.43
C ASP A 3 -18.30 -1.04 -27.07
N GLU A 4 -18.19 -1.94 -26.09
CA GLU A 4 -17.83 -1.67 -24.70
C GLU A 4 -16.32 -1.75 -24.47
N TYR A 5 -15.82 -0.91 -23.56
CA TYR A 5 -14.39 -0.82 -23.25
C TYR A 5 -14.14 -1.03 -21.75
N GLN A 6 -12.99 -1.61 -21.44
CA GLN A 6 -12.49 -1.81 -20.08
C GLN A 6 -11.14 -1.10 -19.94
N VAL A 7 -10.90 -0.47 -18.80
CA VAL A 7 -9.66 0.26 -18.53
C VAL A 7 -8.92 -0.40 -17.37
N GLY A 8 -7.65 -0.72 -17.57
CA GLY A 8 -6.68 -1.08 -16.52
C GLY A 8 -5.76 0.10 -16.26
N ILE A 9 -5.51 0.43 -14.99
CA ILE A 9 -4.72 1.58 -14.56
C ILE A 9 -3.72 1.08 -13.53
N ASP A 10 -2.44 1.37 -13.73
CA ASP A 10 -1.40 1.19 -12.72
C ASP A 10 -0.65 2.50 -12.48
N ILE A 11 -0.49 2.86 -11.21
CA ILE A 11 0.30 4.04 -10.82
C ILE A 11 1.54 3.57 -10.06
N GLY A 12 2.68 3.67 -10.73
CA GLY A 12 3.99 3.58 -10.14
C GLY A 12 4.53 4.94 -9.68
N GLY A 13 5.73 4.91 -9.09
CA GLY A 13 6.43 6.12 -8.65
C GLY A 13 6.94 7.01 -9.80
N THR A 14 7.16 6.45 -11.00
CA THR A 14 7.71 7.17 -12.16
C THR A 14 6.65 7.44 -13.22
N PHE A 15 5.87 6.42 -13.58
CA PHE A 15 4.87 6.49 -14.65
C PHE A 15 3.51 6.00 -14.17
N THR A 16 2.48 6.58 -14.77
CA THR A 16 1.10 6.12 -14.75
C THR A 16 0.82 5.45 -16.08
N ASP A 17 0.51 4.17 -16.02
CA ASP A 17 0.26 3.30 -17.17
C ASP A 17 -1.23 2.98 -17.26
N VAL A 18 -1.80 3.17 -18.45
CA VAL A 18 -3.22 2.94 -18.73
C VAL A 18 -3.37 2.05 -19.96
N VAL A 19 -4.22 1.04 -19.83
CA VAL A 19 -4.57 0.12 -20.92
C VAL A 19 -6.08 0.16 -21.12
N ILE A 20 -6.54 0.44 -22.33
CA ILE A 20 -7.95 0.30 -22.71
C ILE A 20 -8.09 -0.93 -23.59
N LEU A 21 -8.98 -1.85 -23.20
CA LEU A 21 -9.32 -3.06 -23.94
C LEU A 21 -10.73 -2.96 -24.48
N ASN A 22 -10.90 -3.26 -25.76
CA ASN A 22 -12.18 -3.60 -26.35
C ASN A 22 -12.33 -5.13 -26.35
N PRO A 23 -13.18 -5.73 -25.50
CA PRO A 23 -13.29 -7.18 -25.39
C PRO A 23 -13.85 -7.85 -26.65
N ALA A 24 -14.66 -7.15 -27.45
CA ALA A 24 -15.28 -7.70 -28.64
C ALA A 24 -14.29 -7.83 -29.80
N SER A 25 -13.39 -6.86 -29.97
CA SER A 25 -12.38 -6.88 -31.03
C SER A 25 -11.00 -7.35 -30.56
N GLY A 26 -10.75 -7.42 -29.25
CA GLY A 26 -9.44 -7.68 -28.68
C GLY A 26 -8.45 -6.51 -28.83
N ARG A 27 -8.89 -5.36 -29.34
CA ARG A 27 -8.01 -4.20 -29.53
C ARG A 27 -7.58 -3.61 -28.19
N LEU A 28 -6.28 -3.36 -28.08
CA LEU A 28 -5.64 -2.70 -26.94
C LEU A 28 -5.18 -1.30 -27.35
N PHE A 29 -5.40 -0.35 -26.46
CA PHE A 29 -4.87 1.01 -26.55
C PHE A 29 -4.01 1.25 -25.32
N LEU A 30 -2.82 1.81 -25.53
CA LEU A 30 -1.84 2.05 -24.48
C LEU A 30 -1.65 3.54 -24.27
N GLY A 31 -1.56 3.94 -23.01
CA GLY A 31 -1.25 5.29 -22.58
C GLY A 31 -0.25 5.24 -21.45
N LYS A 32 0.70 6.17 -21.48
CA LYS A 32 1.74 6.31 -20.47
C LYS A 32 2.00 7.79 -20.24
N ARG A 33 2.07 8.19 -18.98
CA ARG A 33 2.41 9.57 -18.59
C ARG A 33 3.26 9.54 -17.34
N LEU A 34 4.04 10.59 -17.14
CA LEU A 34 4.75 10.80 -15.88
C LEU A 34 3.75 10.92 -14.73
N THR A 35 4.05 10.24 -13.62
CA THR A 35 3.25 10.36 -12.40
C THR A 35 3.49 11.74 -11.80
N SER A 36 2.43 12.51 -11.57
CA SER A 36 2.48 13.76 -10.81
C SER A 36 2.54 13.43 -9.31
N THR A 37 3.59 13.92 -8.64
CA THR A 37 3.82 13.65 -7.21
C THR A 37 2.85 14.43 -6.31
N ASP A 38 2.37 15.57 -6.78
CA ASP A 38 1.42 16.44 -6.08
C ASP A 38 -0.02 15.93 -6.16
N ASN A 39 -0.42 15.32 -7.30
CA ASN A 39 -1.75 14.74 -7.45
C ASN A 39 -1.76 13.53 -8.41
N PRO A 40 -1.44 12.33 -7.92
CA PRO A 40 -1.39 11.12 -8.74
C PRO A 40 -2.74 10.75 -9.39
N ALA A 41 -3.86 11.08 -8.75
CA ALA A 41 -5.20 10.82 -9.29
C ALA A 41 -5.46 11.63 -10.56
N ARG A 42 -4.93 12.85 -10.63
CA ARG A 42 -5.04 13.71 -11.80
C ARG A 42 -4.33 13.11 -13.02
N ALA A 43 -3.13 12.57 -12.83
CA ALA A 43 -2.38 11.92 -13.91
C ALA A 43 -3.19 10.81 -14.59
N VAL A 44 -3.91 9.98 -13.81
CA VAL A 44 -4.82 8.95 -14.35
C VAL A 44 -5.90 9.57 -15.23
N THR A 45 -6.60 10.58 -14.72
CA THR A 45 -7.73 11.19 -15.42
C THR A 45 -7.28 11.90 -16.70
N GLU A 46 -6.10 12.51 -16.70
CA GLU A 46 -5.52 13.17 -17.88
C GLU A 46 -5.15 12.15 -18.95
N VAL A 47 -4.46 11.05 -18.59
CA VAL A 47 -4.12 9.99 -19.56
C VAL A 47 -5.37 9.36 -20.16
N ILE A 48 -6.37 9.04 -19.34
CA ILE A 48 -7.62 8.45 -19.82
C ILE A 48 -8.28 9.41 -20.82
N ARG A 49 -8.39 10.70 -20.49
CA ARG A 49 -9.00 11.69 -21.39
C ARG A 49 -8.25 11.76 -22.73
N GLU A 50 -6.93 11.87 -22.69
CA GLU A 50 -6.09 11.93 -23.89
C GLU A 50 -6.25 10.68 -24.76
N MET A 51 -6.31 9.49 -24.15
CA MET A 51 -6.53 8.25 -24.89
C MET A 51 -7.92 8.19 -25.52
N LEU A 52 -8.96 8.56 -24.78
CA LEU A 52 -10.34 8.56 -25.31
C LEU A 52 -10.49 9.51 -26.50
N GLU A 53 -9.90 10.70 -26.42
CA GLU A 53 -9.88 11.68 -27.50
C GLU A 53 -9.06 11.19 -28.71
N ARG A 54 -7.82 10.74 -28.48
CA ARG A 54 -6.91 10.22 -29.52
C ARG A 54 -7.52 9.04 -30.29
N ASP A 55 -8.16 8.12 -29.57
CA ASP A 55 -8.61 6.84 -30.11
C ASP A 55 -10.10 6.86 -30.51
N GLY A 56 -10.78 8.01 -30.37
CA GLY A 56 -12.17 8.20 -30.77
C GLY A 56 -13.17 7.37 -29.96
N ILE A 57 -12.86 7.10 -28.69
CA ILE A 57 -13.68 6.26 -27.80
C ILE A 57 -14.61 7.16 -26.98
N ALA A 58 -15.93 7.00 -27.16
CA ALA A 58 -16.90 7.73 -26.37
C ALA A 58 -16.82 7.32 -24.88
N PRO A 59 -16.63 8.24 -23.92
CA PRO A 59 -16.48 7.90 -22.50
C PRO A 59 -17.58 7.00 -21.92
N PRO A 60 -18.89 7.16 -22.27
CA PRO A 60 -19.94 6.28 -21.77
C PRO A 60 -19.80 4.81 -22.18
N LYS A 61 -19.01 4.50 -23.21
CA LYS A 61 -18.72 3.12 -23.63
C LYS A 61 -17.71 2.41 -22.72
N VAL A 62 -17.00 3.16 -21.87
CA VAL A 62 -16.12 2.56 -20.86
C VAL A 62 -16.98 2.07 -19.70
N VAL A 63 -17.17 0.75 -19.62
CA VAL A 63 -18.10 0.11 -18.66
C VAL A 63 -17.40 -0.40 -17.39
N LYS A 64 -16.07 -0.44 -17.38
CA LYS A 64 -15.27 -0.92 -16.24
C LYS A 64 -13.91 -0.24 -16.19
N ALA A 65 -13.52 0.23 -15.01
CA ALA A 65 -12.16 0.67 -14.71
C ALA A 65 -11.60 -0.15 -13.54
N ILE A 66 -10.37 -0.63 -13.67
CA ILE A 66 -9.65 -1.37 -12.63
C ILE A 66 -8.35 -0.62 -12.34
N HIS A 67 -8.14 -0.25 -11.08
CA HIS A 67 -7.03 0.59 -10.68
C HIS A 67 -6.15 -0.08 -9.61
N GLY A 68 -4.85 -0.20 -9.90
CA GLY A 68 -3.79 -0.56 -8.96
C GLY A 68 -2.94 0.67 -8.60
N THR A 69 -2.44 0.71 -7.36
CA THR A 69 -1.67 1.85 -6.86
C THR A 69 -0.55 1.42 -5.91
N THR A 70 0.54 2.17 -5.95
CA THR A 70 1.66 2.07 -5.00
C THR A 70 1.59 3.07 -3.85
N LEU A 71 0.51 3.86 -3.77
CA LEU A 71 0.34 4.96 -2.81
C LEU A 71 0.55 4.51 -1.35
N VAL A 72 -0.07 3.40 -0.94
CA VAL A 72 -0.03 2.94 0.46
C VAL A 72 1.37 2.47 0.84
N THR A 73 2.03 1.72 -0.03
CA THR A 73 3.43 1.30 0.16
C THR A 73 4.33 2.52 0.39
N ASN A 74 4.25 3.52 -0.50
CA ASN A 74 5.10 4.72 -0.43
C ASN A 74 4.81 5.56 0.83
N LEU A 75 3.54 5.73 1.21
CA LEU A 75 3.18 6.48 2.43
C LEU A 75 3.82 5.90 3.69
N ILE A 76 3.85 4.56 3.80
CA ILE A 76 4.41 3.87 4.97
C ILE A 76 5.95 3.90 4.94
N ILE A 77 6.56 3.66 3.78
CA ILE A 77 8.02 3.68 3.63
C ILE A 77 8.58 5.09 3.88
N GLU A 78 7.98 6.11 3.26
CA GLU A 78 8.45 7.50 3.36
C GLU A 78 8.00 8.21 4.64
N ARG A 79 7.19 7.55 5.48
CA ARG A 79 6.64 8.13 6.72
C ARG A 79 5.86 9.44 6.48
N LYS A 80 5.09 9.48 5.39
CA LYS A 80 4.26 10.63 4.96
C LYS A 80 2.75 10.42 5.14
N GLY A 81 2.34 9.37 5.86
CA GLY A 81 0.93 9.20 6.23
C GLY A 81 0.49 10.12 7.37
N ALA A 82 -0.75 9.93 7.77
CA ALA A 82 -1.44 10.83 8.69
C ALA A 82 -0.89 10.77 10.11
N ARG A 83 -0.95 11.90 10.82
CA ARG A 83 -0.63 11.95 12.25
C ARG A 83 -1.64 11.10 13.03
N THR A 84 -1.28 9.87 13.33
CA THR A 84 -2.20 8.84 13.85
C THR A 84 -2.09 8.70 15.37
N GLY A 85 -3.21 8.61 16.06
CA GLY A 85 -3.26 8.22 17.47
C GLY A 85 -3.61 6.74 17.65
N LEU A 86 -3.17 6.14 18.76
CA LEU A 86 -3.53 4.76 19.14
C LEU A 86 -4.24 4.76 20.49
N LEU A 87 -5.41 4.12 20.56
CA LEU A 87 -6.04 3.70 21.82
C LEU A 87 -5.82 2.20 22.02
N THR A 88 -5.27 1.83 23.18
CA THR A 88 -5.03 0.43 23.54
C THR A 88 -5.38 0.15 24.99
N THR A 89 -5.51 -1.12 25.34
CA THR A 89 -5.77 -1.56 26.72
C THR A 89 -4.67 -1.08 27.67
N ARG A 90 -5.02 -0.64 28.87
CA ARG A 90 -4.06 -0.20 29.90
C ARG A 90 -2.98 -1.27 30.15
N GLY A 91 -1.72 -0.86 30.14
CA GLY A 91 -0.54 -1.71 30.25
C GLY A 91 0.06 -2.13 28.89
N PHE A 92 -0.61 -1.87 27.77
CA PHE A 92 -0.21 -2.35 26.44
C PHE A 92 0.27 -1.24 25.50
N ARG A 93 0.45 -0.02 26.00
CA ARG A 93 0.92 1.14 25.22
C ARG A 93 2.23 0.91 24.48
N ASP A 94 3.12 0.13 25.10
CA ASP A 94 4.47 -0.12 24.60
C ASP A 94 4.60 -1.39 23.76
N ALA A 95 3.51 -2.15 23.56
CA ALA A 95 3.53 -3.38 22.76
C ALA A 95 4.03 -3.15 21.32
N LEU A 96 3.73 -1.99 20.71
CA LEU A 96 4.26 -1.64 19.40
C LEU A 96 5.77 -1.38 19.36
N GLU A 97 6.35 -0.91 20.49
CA GLU A 97 7.80 -0.66 20.58
C GLU A 97 8.56 -1.94 20.93
N ILE A 98 8.02 -2.71 21.88
CA ILE A 98 8.60 -3.98 22.35
C ILE A 98 8.59 -5.01 21.21
N GLY A 99 7.52 -5.02 20.41
CA GLY A 99 7.37 -5.95 19.30
C GLY A 99 7.28 -7.39 19.79
N ARG A 100 8.15 -8.25 19.26
CA ARG A 100 8.22 -9.68 19.63
C ARG A 100 9.40 -10.03 20.53
N GLU A 101 10.18 -9.04 20.97
CA GLU A 101 11.46 -9.24 21.66
C GLU A 101 12.47 -10.12 20.86
N MET A 102 12.26 -10.26 19.55
CA MET A 102 13.12 -11.03 18.67
C MET A 102 14.10 -10.14 17.91
N ARG A 103 15.36 -10.60 17.84
CA ARG A 103 16.38 -10.02 16.98
C ARG A 103 16.31 -10.68 15.60
N TYR A 104 16.05 -9.91 14.56
CA TYR A 104 16.06 -10.42 13.19
C TYR A 104 17.48 -10.72 12.69
N ASP A 105 18.49 -10.17 13.35
CA ASP A 105 19.89 -10.55 13.20
C ASP A 105 20.48 -10.85 14.57
N ILE A 106 20.74 -12.12 14.82
CA ILE A 106 21.23 -12.59 16.12
C ILE A 106 22.69 -12.18 16.40
N TYR A 107 23.46 -11.85 15.35
CA TYR A 107 24.87 -11.52 15.46
C TYR A 107 25.11 -10.00 15.55
N ASP A 108 24.16 -9.19 15.09
CA ASP A 108 24.22 -7.73 15.18
C ASP A 108 23.64 -7.23 16.52
N ILE A 109 24.52 -6.96 17.48
CA ILE A 109 24.10 -6.41 18.79
C ILE A 109 23.66 -4.94 18.74
N PHE A 110 23.94 -4.24 17.64
CA PHE A 110 23.57 -2.84 17.42
C PHE A 110 22.37 -2.70 16.46
N LEU A 111 21.65 -3.79 16.19
CA LEU A 111 20.54 -3.79 15.26
C LEU A 111 19.50 -2.73 15.64
N GLU A 112 19.01 -2.02 14.63
CA GLU A 112 17.93 -1.06 14.79
C GLU A 112 16.58 -1.72 14.48
N LEU A 113 15.62 -1.59 15.40
CA LEU A 113 14.25 -2.03 15.15
C LEU A 113 13.48 -0.97 14.34
N PRO A 114 12.52 -1.38 13.49
CA PRO A 114 11.69 -0.44 12.75
C PRO A 114 10.89 0.43 13.72
N ARG A 115 11.07 1.75 13.61
CA ARG A 115 10.30 2.72 14.42
C ARG A 115 8.80 2.56 14.13
N PRO A 116 7.92 2.41 15.14
CA PRO A 116 6.49 2.30 14.88
C PRO A 116 5.91 3.57 14.27
N LEU A 117 4.83 3.43 13.49
CA LEU A 117 4.19 4.57 12.78
C LEU A 117 3.56 5.59 13.73
N VAL A 118 3.09 5.15 14.90
CA VAL A 118 2.55 6.03 15.95
C VAL A 118 3.63 6.25 17.00
N PRO A 119 4.10 7.48 17.26
CA PRO A 119 5.06 7.75 18.33
C PRO A 119 4.43 7.52 19.70
N ARG A 120 5.23 7.12 20.71
CA ARG A 120 4.75 6.78 22.06
C ARG A 120 3.79 7.80 22.68
N ARG A 121 4.05 9.11 22.52
CA ARG A 121 3.21 10.20 23.04
C ARG A 121 1.79 10.25 22.46
N GLN A 122 1.55 9.58 21.33
CA GLN A 122 0.25 9.46 20.66
C GLN A 122 -0.42 8.10 20.90
N ARG A 123 0.19 7.24 21.73
CA ARG A 123 -0.37 5.99 22.19
C ARG A 123 -0.97 6.24 23.58
N LEU A 124 -2.28 6.12 23.69
CA LEU A 124 -3.03 6.34 24.93
C LEU A 124 -3.67 5.03 25.38
N GLU A 125 -3.87 4.94 26.69
CA GLU A 125 -4.43 3.76 27.32
C GLU A 125 -5.86 4.00 27.79
N VAL A 126 -6.64 2.94 27.65
CA VAL A 126 -8.02 2.84 28.10
C VAL A 126 -8.09 1.77 29.17
N THR A 127 -8.77 2.08 30.27
CA THR A 127 -8.97 1.16 31.39
C THR A 127 -10.16 0.26 31.09
N GLU A 128 -9.91 -0.78 30.32
CA GLU A 128 -10.84 -1.87 30.05
C GLU A 128 -10.09 -3.20 30.09
N ARG A 129 -10.81 -4.32 30.17
CA ARG A 129 -10.21 -5.64 29.99
C ARG A 129 -11.25 -6.66 29.59
N LEU A 130 -10.92 -7.46 28.59
CA LEU A 130 -11.62 -8.68 28.24
C LEU A 130 -10.76 -9.90 28.59
N ASP A 131 -11.39 -11.03 28.88
CA ASP A 131 -10.71 -12.32 29.00
C ASP A 131 -10.50 -12.98 27.61
N HIS A 132 -9.91 -14.17 27.61
CA HIS A 132 -9.62 -14.90 26.37
C HIS A 132 -10.87 -15.43 25.64
N LYS A 133 -12.03 -15.48 26.32
CA LYS A 133 -13.33 -15.86 25.75
C LYS A 133 -14.09 -14.65 25.19
N GLY A 134 -13.67 -13.43 25.54
CA GLY A 134 -14.33 -12.19 25.17
C GLY A 134 -15.27 -11.66 26.26
N GLU A 135 -15.25 -12.25 27.46
CA GLU A 135 -16.05 -11.81 28.59
C GLU A 135 -15.40 -10.58 29.26
N VAL A 136 -16.24 -9.67 29.75
CA VAL A 136 -15.78 -8.41 30.35
C VAL A 136 -15.22 -8.67 31.75
N LEU A 137 -13.92 -8.43 31.94
CA LEU A 137 -13.26 -8.45 33.24
C LEU A 137 -13.24 -7.06 33.89
N ILE A 138 -12.96 -6.03 33.09
CA ILE A 138 -12.99 -4.63 33.50
C ILE A 138 -13.82 -3.87 32.46
N PRO A 139 -14.99 -3.33 32.82
CA PRO A 139 -15.87 -2.66 31.88
C PRO A 139 -15.28 -1.32 31.41
N LEU A 140 -15.48 -0.99 30.14
CA LEU A 140 -15.21 0.35 29.64
C LEU A 140 -16.31 1.31 30.11
N THR A 141 -16.03 2.09 31.14
CA THR A 141 -16.98 3.10 31.63
C THR A 141 -17.08 4.29 30.67
N ALA A 142 -18.24 4.95 30.65
CA ALA A 142 -18.45 6.15 29.83
C ALA A 142 -17.45 7.28 30.16
N GLY A 143 -17.13 7.47 31.45
CA GLY A 143 -16.16 8.48 31.88
C GLY A 143 -14.74 8.19 31.39
N GLU A 144 -14.33 6.93 31.41
CA GLU A 144 -13.02 6.52 30.90
C GLU A 144 -12.93 6.65 29.37
N ALA A 145 -13.98 6.25 28.65
CA ALA A 145 -14.06 6.43 27.20
C ALA A 145 -13.98 7.93 26.83
N GLU A 146 -14.74 8.77 27.52
CA GLU A 146 -14.75 10.23 27.31
C GLU A 146 -13.38 10.87 27.57
N ARG A 147 -12.72 10.48 28.66
CA ARG A 147 -11.36 10.91 28.99
C ARG A 147 -10.38 10.54 27.89
N ALA A 148 -10.37 9.27 27.48
CA ALA A 148 -9.43 8.75 26.49
C ALA A 148 -9.64 9.40 25.11
N VAL A 149 -10.89 9.52 24.67
CA VAL A 149 -11.24 10.14 23.38
C VAL A 149 -10.91 11.64 23.38
N SER A 150 -11.25 12.37 24.45
CA SER A 150 -10.96 13.81 24.54
C SER A 150 -9.45 14.07 24.54
N GLN A 151 -8.70 13.25 25.27
CA GLN A 151 -7.23 13.32 25.28
C GLN A 151 -6.66 13.01 23.89
N LEU A 152 -7.15 11.97 23.21
CA LEU A 152 -6.71 11.61 21.86
C LEU A 152 -6.92 12.78 20.88
N LEU A 153 -8.12 13.37 20.87
CA LEU A 153 -8.45 14.47 19.98
C LEU A 153 -7.64 15.75 20.29
N SER A 154 -7.34 16.02 21.56
CA SER A 154 -6.48 17.16 21.95
C SER A 154 -5.04 17.06 21.43
N LEU A 155 -4.57 15.86 21.06
CA LEU A 155 -3.25 15.66 20.48
C LEU A 155 -3.16 16.13 19.03
N GLY A 156 -4.25 16.61 18.42
CA GLY A 156 -4.26 17.08 17.03
C GLY A 156 -3.96 15.97 16.02
N VAL A 157 -4.40 14.75 16.31
CA VAL A 157 -4.29 13.61 15.38
C VAL A 157 -5.30 13.76 14.24
N GLU A 158 -4.93 13.22 13.08
CA GLU A 158 -5.70 13.23 11.83
C GLU A 158 -6.46 11.91 11.62
N SER A 159 -6.03 10.84 12.28
CA SER A 159 -6.68 9.53 12.30
C SER A 159 -6.44 8.79 13.62
N ALA A 160 -7.22 7.74 13.88
CA ALA A 160 -7.05 6.89 15.06
C ALA A 160 -7.07 5.39 14.73
N ALA A 161 -6.20 4.65 15.39
CA ALA A 161 -6.28 3.20 15.52
C ALA A 161 -6.78 2.86 16.93
N ILE A 162 -7.69 1.89 17.02
CA ILE A 162 -8.17 1.35 18.29
C ILE A 162 -7.85 -0.15 18.27
N SER A 163 -7.00 -0.57 19.20
CA SER A 163 -6.56 -1.97 19.32
C SER A 163 -6.58 -2.39 20.78
N LEU A 164 -7.71 -2.98 21.18
CA LEU A 164 -7.91 -3.52 22.50
C LEU A 164 -7.58 -5.02 22.52
N LEU A 165 -7.25 -5.56 23.68
CA LEU A 165 -7.00 -6.99 23.81
C LEU A 165 -8.30 -7.78 23.65
N HIS A 166 -8.20 -8.92 22.95
CA HIS A 166 -9.32 -9.81 22.67
C HIS A 166 -10.51 -9.17 21.95
N SER A 167 -10.34 -7.99 21.33
CA SER A 167 -11.39 -7.33 20.54
C SER A 167 -11.85 -8.14 19.34
N PHE A 168 -11.01 -9.03 18.82
CA PHE A 168 -11.37 -10.01 17.78
C PHE A 168 -12.42 -11.04 18.25
N ARG A 169 -12.64 -11.20 19.56
CA ARG A 169 -13.72 -12.01 20.14
C ARG A 169 -14.93 -11.15 20.49
N ASN A 170 -14.69 -10.01 21.14
CA ASN A 170 -15.74 -9.08 21.54
C ASN A 170 -15.32 -7.64 21.16
N PRO A 171 -15.89 -7.07 20.08
CA PRO A 171 -15.49 -5.77 19.55
C PRO A 171 -16.18 -4.58 20.24
N ASP A 172 -17.04 -4.81 21.26
CA ASP A 172 -17.98 -3.78 21.72
C ASP A 172 -17.28 -2.57 22.32
N HIS A 173 -16.23 -2.75 23.13
CA HIS A 173 -15.44 -1.62 23.66
C HIS A 173 -14.75 -0.82 22.54
N GLU A 174 -14.28 -1.47 21.48
CA GLU A 174 -13.70 -0.76 20.33
C GLU A 174 -14.75 0.08 19.59
N ARG A 175 -15.95 -0.49 19.39
CA ARG A 175 -17.09 0.21 18.77
C ARG A 175 -17.55 1.40 19.60
N MET A 176 -17.65 1.24 20.93
CA MET A 176 -17.99 2.35 21.83
C MET A 176 -17.03 3.53 21.70
N LEU A 177 -15.71 3.26 21.65
CA LEU A 177 -14.70 4.31 21.46
C LEU A 177 -14.84 4.97 20.08
N ARG A 178 -15.04 4.19 19.00
CA ARG A 178 -15.29 4.73 17.65
C ARG A 178 -16.51 5.64 17.63
N ASP A 179 -17.63 5.18 18.15
CA ASP A 179 -18.90 5.90 18.08
C ASP A 179 -18.81 7.22 18.85
N LEU A 180 -18.11 7.23 19.99
CA LEU A 180 -17.83 8.45 20.75
C LEU A 180 -16.93 9.43 19.99
N ILE A 181 -15.88 8.93 19.31
CA ILE A 181 -15.04 9.78 18.44
C ILE A 181 -15.89 10.39 17.31
N LEU A 182 -16.71 9.59 16.64
CA LEU A 182 -17.56 10.05 15.54
C LEU A 182 -18.63 11.05 16.00
N MET A 183 -19.16 10.91 17.21
CA MET A 183 -20.06 11.89 17.82
C MET A 183 -19.39 13.25 18.00
N LYS A 184 -18.13 13.28 18.45
CA LYS A 184 -17.36 14.52 18.67
C LYS A 184 -16.77 15.11 17.38
N ARG A 185 -16.39 14.24 16.44
CA ARG A 185 -15.77 14.62 15.17
C ARG A 185 -16.31 13.73 14.04
N PRO A 186 -17.47 14.09 13.45
CA PRO A 186 -18.04 13.36 12.33
C PRO A 186 -17.06 13.20 11.16
N GLY A 187 -17.05 12.01 10.56
CA GLY A 187 -16.17 11.70 9.43
C GLY A 187 -14.70 11.45 9.79
N PHE A 188 -14.33 11.48 11.07
CA PHE A 188 -12.94 11.24 11.51
C PHE A 188 -12.46 9.83 11.08
N PRO A 189 -11.28 9.70 10.44
CA PRO A 189 -10.72 8.41 10.03
C PRO A 189 -10.35 7.54 11.23
N ILE A 190 -11.01 6.38 11.37
CA ILE A 190 -10.82 5.46 12.49
C ILE A 190 -10.67 4.03 11.96
N SER A 191 -9.74 3.27 12.51
CA SER A 191 -9.59 1.83 12.26
C SER A 191 -9.77 1.05 13.55
N LEU A 192 -10.68 0.07 13.53
CA LEU A 192 -10.86 -0.89 14.62
C LEU A 192 -10.06 -2.15 14.32
N SER A 193 -9.30 -2.64 15.31
CA SER A 193 -8.50 -3.84 15.11
C SER A 193 -9.36 -5.09 14.89
N SER A 194 -10.54 -5.10 15.50
CA SER A 194 -11.59 -6.11 15.28
C SER A 194 -12.24 -6.09 13.89
N GLU A 195 -12.00 -5.06 13.07
CA GLU A 195 -12.50 -4.98 11.68
C GLU A 195 -11.35 -5.17 10.68
N VAL A 196 -10.18 -4.60 10.97
CA VAL A 196 -9.02 -4.62 10.07
C VAL A 196 -8.31 -5.97 10.08
N ALA A 197 -8.03 -6.52 11.27
CA ALA A 197 -7.30 -7.77 11.46
C ALA A 197 -7.85 -8.55 12.67
N PRO A 198 -9.06 -9.15 12.55
CA PRO A 198 -9.77 -9.82 13.65
C PRO A 198 -9.15 -11.17 14.05
N GLU A 199 -7.89 -11.16 14.48
CA GLU A 199 -7.13 -12.34 14.83
C GLU A 199 -6.38 -12.17 16.17
N ILE A 200 -5.97 -13.31 16.74
CA ILE A 200 -5.07 -13.34 17.89
C ILE A 200 -3.67 -12.80 17.53
N ARG A 201 -2.91 -12.44 18.57
CA ARG A 201 -1.60 -11.75 18.58
C ARG A 201 -1.71 -10.23 18.39
N GLU A 202 -1.53 -9.52 19.49
CA GLU A 202 -1.77 -8.09 19.63
C GLU A 202 -0.75 -7.23 18.88
N TYR A 203 0.52 -7.64 18.78
CA TYR A 203 1.54 -6.83 18.11
C TYR A 203 1.23 -6.65 16.62
N GLU A 204 1.05 -7.75 15.86
CA GLU A 204 0.79 -7.69 14.43
C GLU A 204 -0.59 -7.10 14.14
N ARG A 205 -1.61 -7.45 14.96
CA ARG A 205 -2.94 -6.86 14.85
C ARG A 205 -2.90 -5.34 15.06
N THR A 206 -2.19 -4.87 16.09
CA THR A 206 -2.06 -3.43 16.36
C THR A 206 -1.26 -2.73 15.27
N SER A 207 -0.14 -3.32 14.82
CA SER A 207 0.69 -2.79 13.73
C SER A 207 -0.12 -2.63 12.43
N THR A 208 -0.91 -3.64 12.07
CA THR A 208 -1.81 -3.62 10.90
C THR A 208 -2.87 -2.53 11.02
N THR A 209 -3.51 -2.42 12.19
CA THR A 209 -4.58 -1.44 12.45
C THR A 209 -4.04 -0.01 12.41
N VAL A 210 -2.85 0.19 12.97
CA VAL A 210 -2.12 1.46 12.90
C VAL A 210 -1.75 1.79 11.46
N ALA A 211 -1.19 0.85 10.69
CA ALA A 211 -0.84 1.09 9.30
C ALA A 211 -2.07 1.45 8.45
N ASN A 212 -3.21 0.81 8.70
CA ASN A 212 -4.48 1.14 8.06
C ASN A 212 -4.94 2.57 8.39
N ALA A 213 -4.99 2.93 9.68
CA ALA A 213 -5.37 4.29 10.11
C ALA A 213 -4.41 5.36 9.60
N TYR A 214 -3.13 5.02 9.48
CA TYR A 214 -2.07 5.90 8.99
C TYR A 214 -2.24 6.26 7.51
N ALA A 215 -2.61 5.28 6.68
CA ALA A 215 -2.83 5.49 5.24
C ALA A 215 -4.21 6.05 4.88
N MET A 216 -5.21 5.84 5.73
CA MET A 216 -6.63 6.12 5.45
C MET A 216 -6.93 7.55 4.96
N PRO A 217 -6.39 8.63 5.56
CA PRO A 217 -6.75 9.98 5.11
C PRO A 217 -6.24 10.30 3.70
N ALA A 218 -5.03 9.85 3.37
CA ALA A 218 -4.45 10.06 2.04
C ALA A 218 -5.17 9.25 0.96
N VAL A 219 -5.48 7.98 1.25
CA VAL A 219 -6.24 7.13 0.31
C VAL A 219 -7.66 7.65 0.11
N ARG A 220 -8.33 8.13 1.16
CA ARG A 220 -9.66 8.75 1.03
C ARG A 220 -9.64 9.93 0.06
N ARG A 221 -8.72 10.88 0.27
CA ARG A 221 -8.56 12.05 -0.61
C ARG A 221 -8.25 11.62 -2.05
N TYR A 222 -7.36 10.64 -2.21
CA TYR A 222 -7.00 10.12 -3.52
C TYR A 222 -8.22 9.53 -4.25
N MET A 223 -9.01 8.69 -3.58
CA MET A 223 -10.20 8.06 -4.16
C MET A 223 -11.28 9.10 -4.50
N GLU A 224 -11.49 10.10 -3.64
CA GLU A 224 -12.43 11.20 -3.91
C GLU A 224 -12.06 11.97 -5.19
N ILE A 225 -10.78 12.30 -5.39
CA ILE A 225 -10.30 12.99 -6.59
C ILE A 225 -10.46 12.10 -7.83
N LEU A 226 -10.11 10.82 -7.72
CA LEU A 226 -10.20 9.87 -8.83
C LEU A 226 -11.65 9.62 -9.26
N GLU A 227 -12.55 9.34 -8.32
CA GLU A 227 -13.97 9.12 -8.61
C GLU A 227 -14.60 10.36 -9.25
N LYS A 228 -14.31 11.55 -8.71
CA LYS A 228 -14.77 12.83 -9.29
C LYS A 228 -14.24 13.03 -10.72
N GLY A 229 -12.94 12.82 -10.95
CA GLY A 229 -12.35 13.01 -12.26
C GLY A 229 -12.86 12.02 -13.31
N LEU A 230 -13.11 10.76 -12.94
CA LEU A 230 -13.73 9.78 -13.85
C LEU A 230 -15.20 10.14 -14.16
N ALA A 231 -15.93 10.66 -13.19
CA ALA A 231 -17.29 11.15 -13.39
C ALA A 231 -17.32 12.38 -14.33
N GLU A 232 -16.39 13.31 -14.18
CA GLU A 232 -16.26 14.49 -15.06
C GLU A 232 -15.90 14.11 -16.51
N ILE A 233 -15.17 13.01 -16.71
CA ILE A 233 -14.90 12.45 -18.05
C ILE A 233 -16.17 11.82 -18.66
N GLY A 234 -17.14 11.41 -17.83
CA GLY A 234 -18.36 10.75 -18.28
C GLY A 234 -18.20 9.25 -18.51
N ILE A 235 -17.31 8.58 -17.77
CA ILE A 235 -17.15 7.12 -17.79
C ILE A 235 -18.47 6.47 -17.34
N GLY A 236 -19.03 5.58 -18.17
CA GLY A 236 -20.32 4.92 -17.91
C GLY A 236 -20.24 3.77 -16.90
N GLY A 237 -19.02 3.35 -16.56
CA GLY A 237 -18.72 2.16 -15.79
C GLY A 237 -18.46 2.35 -14.30
N ARG A 238 -18.20 1.22 -13.62
CA ARG A 238 -17.77 1.21 -12.21
C ARG A 238 -16.25 1.17 -12.10
N LEU A 239 -15.71 1.89 -11.13
CA LEU A 239 -14.32 1.80 -10.70
C LEU A 239 -14.16 0.65 -9.70
N TYR A 240 -13.11 -0.16 -9.91
CA TYR A 240 -12.67 -1.21 -9.01
C TYR A 240 -11.21 -0.98 -8.65
N ILE A 241 -10.83 -1.34 -7.43
CA ILE A 241 -9.46 -1.22 -6.92
C ILE A 241 -8.87 -2.62 -6.75
N ILE A 242 -7.66 -2.84 -7.26
CA ILE A 242 -6.92 -4.09 -7.06
C ILE A 242 -6.46 -4.18 -5.60
N LEU A 243 -6.59 -5.37 -5.02
CA LEU A 243 -6.12 -5.70 -3.68
C LEU A 243 -4.76 -6.42 -3.74
N SER A 244 -4.03 -6.38 -2.63
CA SER A 244 -2.75 -7.09 -2.42
C SER A 244 -2.81 -8.59 -2.76
N ASN A 245 -3.96 -9.23 -2.60
CA ASN A 245 -4.17 -10.66 -2.88
C ASN A 245 -4.52 -10.97 -4.35
N GLY A 246 -4.56 -9.96 -5.21
CA GLY A 246 -4.99 -10.07 -6.61
C GLY A 246 -6.50 -10.00 -6.82
N GLY A 247 -7.30 -9.87 -5.75
CA GLY A 247 -8.72 -9.59 -5.86
C GLY A 247 -9.00 -8.16 -6.30
N ILE A 248 -10.28 -7.83 -6.52
CA ILE A 248 -10.73 -6.45 -6.73
C ILE A 248 -11.81 -6.08 -5.70
N THR A 249 -11.91 -4.79 -5.39
CA THR A 249 -12.91 -4.26 -4.45
C THR A 249 -13.48 -2.91 -4.91
N SER A 250 -14.47 -2.39 -4.17
CA SER A 250 -15.02 -1.06 -4.41
C SER A 250 -14.12 0.05 -3.84
N PRO A 251 -14.15 1.28 -4.39
CA PRO A 251 -13.42 2.43 -3.85
C PRO A 251 -13.75 2.72 -2.37
N GLN A 252 -15.01 2.48 -1.97
CA GLN A 252 -15.47 2.65 -0.59
C GLN A 252 -14.76 1.68 0.35
N THR A 253 -14.66 0.41 -0.03
CA THR A 253 -13.95 -0.61 0.76
C THR A 253 -12.45 -0.35 0.79
N ALA A 254 -11.86 0.05 -0.34
CA ALA A 254 -10.45 0.44 -0.45
C ALA A 254 -10.11 1.64 0.47
N THR A 255 -11.05 2.59 0.61
CA THR A 255 -10.91 3.74 1.51
C THR A 255 -11.01 3.35 2.99
N GLN A 256 -11.84 2.35 3.32
CA GLN A 256 -11.97 1.85 4.70
C GLN A 256 -10.82 0.94 5.11
N TYR A 257 -10.27 0.16 4.18
CA TYR A 257 -9.19 -0.80 4.42
C TYR A 257 -7.99 -0.56 3.49
N PRO A 258 -7.40 0.65 3.46
CA PRO A 258 -6.29 0.98 2.57
C PRO A 258 -5.09 0.05 2.72
N ILE A 259 -4.89 -0.55 3.90
CA ILE A 259 -3.77 -1.47 4.10
C ILE A 259 -3.81 -2.67 3.14
N ARG A 260 -4.99 -3.04 2.63
CA ARG A 260 -5.18 -4.11 1.63
C ARG A 260 -4.82 -3.70 0.20
N LEU A 261 -4.34 -2.48 -0.01
CA LEU A 261 -3.86 -1.96 -1.29
C LEU A 261 -2.33 -2.02 -1.40
N LEU A 262 -1.66 -2.47 -0.35
CA LEU A 262 -0.21 -2.60 -0.28
C LEU A 262 0.26 -3.59 -1.36
N GLU A 263 1.21 -3.20 -2.22
CA GLU A 263 1.61 -4.00 -3.39
C GLU A 263 0.46 -4.35 -4.38
N SER A 264 -0.59 -3.52 -4.50
CA SER A 264 -1.71 -3.82 -5.43
C SER A 264 -1.34 -3.79 -6.92
N GLY A 265 -0.46 -2.87 -7.36
CA GLY A 265 0.01 -2.83 -8.75
C GLY A 265 0.75 -4.12 -9.16
N PRO A 266 1.82 -4.51 -8.45
CA PRO A 266 2.56 -5.75 -8.71
C PRO A 266 1.71 -7.02 -8.63
N ALA A 267 0.68 -7.05 -7.78
CA ALA A 267 -0.27 -8.15 -7.75
C ALA A 267 -0.99 -8.35 -9.11
N GLY A 268 -1.31 -7.25 -9.80
CA GLY A 268 -1.85 -7.28 -11.17
C GLY A 268 -0.86 -7.90 -12.17
N GLY A 269 0.43 -7.55 -12.08
CA GLY A 269 1.49 -8.13 -12.89
C GLY A 269 1.64 -9.65 -12.69
N ALA A 270 1.62 -10.11 -11.43
CA ALA A 270 1.67 -11.53 -11.11
C ALA A 270 0.46 -12.31 -11.67
N LEU A 271 -0.75 -11.74 -11.60
CA LEU A 271 -1.93 -12.35 -12.21
C LEU A 271 -1.84 -12.40 -13.74
N ALA A 272 -1.32 -11.35 -14.36
CA ALA A 272 -1.10 -11.32 -15.81
C ALA A 272 -0.09 -12.40 -16.23
N ALA A 273 1.03 -12.53 -15.51
CA ALA A 273 2.01 -13.59 -15.75
C ALA A 273 1.41 -14.99 -15.57
N ALA A 274 0.58 -15.20 -14.55
CA ALA A 274 -0.10 -16.48 -14.34
C ALA A 274 -1.09 -16.80 -15.48
N TRP A 275 -1.81 -15.78 -15.97
CA TRP A 275 -2.71 -15.91 -17.10
C TRP A 275 -1.95 -16.23 -18.40
N VAL A 276 -0.87 -15.51 -18.71
CA VAL A 276 -0.02 -15.75 -19.89
C VAL A 276 0.61 -17.15 -19.82
N GLY A 277 1.13 -17.54 -18.66
CA GLY A 277 1.69 -18.88 -18.43
C GLY A 277 0.68 -19.96 -18.80
N LYS A 278 -0.57 -19.85 -18.33
CA LYS A 278 -1.65 -20.78 -18.71
C LYS A 278 -1.90 -20.82 -20.21
N GLN A 279 -1.93 -19.67 -20.90
CA GLN A 279 -2.09 -19.63 -22.36
C GLN A 279 -0.94 -20.31 -23.10
N MET A 280 0.27 -20.28 -22.53
CA MET A 280 1.46 -20.94 -23.07
C MET A 280 1.60 -22.42 -22.66
N GLY A 281 0.63 -22.97 -21.91
CA GLY A 281 0.73 -24.33 -21.35
C GLY A 281 1.77 -24.47 -20.24
N GLN A 282 2.22 -23.36 -19.66
CA GLN A 282 3.20 -23.30 -18.57
C GLN A 282 2.50 -22.92 -17.26
N ALA A 283 2.22 -23.93 -16.42
CA ALA A 283 1.56 -23.70 -15.14
C ALA A 283 2.51 -23.12 -14.07
N SER A 284 3.83 -23.34 -14.21
CA SER A 284 4.82 -22.81 -13.28
C SER A 284 5.70 -21.79 -13.97
N VAL A 285 5.63 -20.53 -13.55
CA VAL A 285 6.36 -19.41 -14.14
C VAL A 285 6.89 -18.47 -13.05
N ILE A 286 7.94 -17.73 -13.40
CA ILE A 286 8.48 -16.66 -12.56
C ILE A 286 8.13 -15.35 -13.25
N SER A 287 7.37 -14.50 -12.56
CA SER A 287 7.14 -13.12 -12.99
C SER A 287 8.32 -12.27 -12.54
N PHE A 288 8.91 -11.48 -13.44
CA PHE A 288 9.96 -10.51 -13.13
C PHE A 288 9.58 -9.16 -13.74
N ASP A 289 9.37 -8.17 -12.88
CA ASP A 289 9.02 -6.80 -13.25
C ASP A 289 10.08 -5.85 -12.71
N MET A 290 10.81 -5.16 -13.60
CA MET A 290 11.88 -4.24 -13.23
C MET A 290 11.51 -2.82 -13.66
N GLY A 291 11.32 -1.95 -12.66
CA GLY A 291 11.11 -0.52 -12.86
C GLY A 291 12.41 0.29 -12.73
N GLY A 292 12.24 1.60 -12.56
CA GLY A 292 13.37 2.52 -12.35
C GLY A 292 14.06 2.36 -10.99
N THR A 293 13.33 2.01 -9.93
CA THR A 293 13.88 2.00 -8.57
C THR A 293 13.99 0.60 -7.97
N THR A 294 13.03 -0.28 -8.28
CA THR A 294 12.96 -1.64 -7.73
C THR A 294 12.56 -2.64 -8.81
N ALA A 295 12.94 -3.90 -8.59
CA ALA A 295 12.49 -5.06 -9.33
C ALA A 295 11.70 -5.97 -8.38
N LYS A 296 10.64 -6.58 -8.90
CA LYS A 296 9.76 -7.47 -8.15
C LYS A 296 9.69 -8.81 -8.85
N THR A 297 9.82 -9.87 -8.06
CA THR A 297 9.73 -11.24 -8.53
C THR A 297 8.61 -11.97 -7.82
N CYS A 298 7.80 -12.72 -8.55
CA CYS A 298 6.73 -13.55 -8.01
C CYS A 298 6.85 -14.98 -8.56
N ILE A 299 6.73 -15.96 -7.67
CA ILE A 299 6.66 -17.38 -8.06
C ILE A 299 5.19 -17.74 -8.25
N ILE A 300 4.88 -18.24 -9.45
CA ILE A 300 3.56 -18.75 -9.79
C ILE A 300 3.70 -20.25 -9.96
N GLN A 301 2.89 -21.00 -9.21
CA GLN A 301 2.90 -22.45 -9.22
C GLN A 301 1.48 -22.94 -9.52
N ASP A 302 1.36 -23.95 -10.38
CA ASP A 302 0.06 -24.52 -10.80
C ASP A 302 -0.92 -23.46 -11.36
N GLY A 303 -0.37 -22.38 -11.92
CA GLY A 303 -1.10 -21.28 -12.53
C GLY A 303 -1.78 -20.34 -11.54
N ASP A 304 -1.39 -20.35 -10.26
CA ASP A 304 -1.86 -19.43 -9.23
C ASP A 304 -0.66 -18.81 -8.48
N PRO A 305 -0.63 -17.48 -8.26
CA PRO A 305 0.38 -16.87 -7.42
C PRO A 305 0.24 -17.32 -5.96
N ILE A 306 1.37 -17.55 -5.29
CA ILE A 306 1.39 -17.90 -3.86
C ILE A 306 0.86 -16.73 -3.05
N ARG A 307 -0.05 -17.01 -2.10
CA ARG A 307 -0.62 -15.99 -1.20
C ARG A 307 -0.23 -16.28 0.24
N VAL A 308 0.15 -15.24 0.96
CA VAL A 308 0.47 -15.27 2.40
C VAL A 308 -0.42 -14.29 3.15
N ASN A 309 -0.61 -14.52 4.45
CA ASN A 309 -1.45 -13.67 5.31
C ASN A 309 -0.64 -12.72 6.21
N GLU A 310 0.68 -12.70 6.05
CA GLU A 310 1.59 -11.86 6.81
C GLU A 310 2.64 -11.27 5.89
N PHE A 311 2.84 -9.96 6.00
CA PHE A 311 3.78 -9.18 5.20
C PHE A 311 4.57 -8.24 6.10
N GLU A 312 5.76 -7.82 5.65
CA GLU A 312 6.57 -6.82 6.33
C GLU A 312 6.80 -5.63 5.41
N VAL A 313 6.35 -4.45 5.83
CA VAL A 313 6.55 -3.19 5.11
C VAL A 313 7.62 -2.34 5.79
N ALA A 314 8.26 -1.46 5.02
CA ALA A 314 9.27 -0.51 5.53
C ALA A 314 10.40 -1.20 6.33
N ARG A 315 10.98 -2.26 5.75
CA ARG A 315 12.12 -2.97 6.31
C ARG A 315 13.32 -2.03 6.50
N VAL A 316 13.93 -2.06 7.69
CA VAL A 316 15.17 -1.33 8.00
C VAL A 316 16.33 -1.91 7.20
N TYR A 317 16.39 -3.24 7.06
CA TYR A 317 17.41 -3.92 6.27
C TYR A 317 16.78 -4.78 5.19
N ARG A 318 17.28 -4.65 3.96
CA ARG A 318 16.85 -5.47 2.83
C ARG A 318 17.19 -6.94 3.09
N PHE A 319 16.28 -7.83 2.67
CA PHE A 319 16.40 -9.28 2.82
C PHE A 319 16.54 -9.81 4.26
N LYS A 320 16.34 -8.98 5.29
CA LYS A 320 16.26 -9.44 6.69
C LYS A 320 14.81 -9.46 7.16
N LYS A 321 14.20 -10.65 7.14
CA LYS A 321 12.86 -10.90 7.71
C LYS A 321 12.88 -10.53 9.19
N GLY A 322 11.92 -9.74 9.63
CA GLY A 322 11.77 -9.23 11.00
C GLY A 322 12.25 -7.79 11.16
N SER A 323 12.88 -7.21 10.14
CA SER A 323 13.36 -5.81 10.16
C SER A 323 12.32 -4.79 9.73
N GLY A 324 11.12 -5.23 9.34
CA GLY A 324 10.00 -4.37 8.91
C GLY A 324 8.84 -4.35 9.89
N LEU A 325 7.87 -3.50 9.61
CA LEU A 325 6.61 -3.45 10.34
C LEU A 325 5.70 -4.60 9.87
N PRO A 326 5.27 -5.50 10.77
CA PRO A 326 4.41 -6.61 10.37
C PRO A 326 2.99 -6.12 10.09
N VAL A 327 2.39 -6.70 9.05
CA VAL A 327 1.04 -6.39 8.60
C VAL A 327 0.33 -7.72 8.28
N LYS A 328 -0.84 -7.94 8.88
CA LYS A 328 -1.70 -9.11 8.67
C LYS A 328 -2.72 -8.81 7.59
N ILE A 329 -2.34 -9.04 6.34
CA ILE A 329 -3.21 -8.93 5.17
C ILE A 329 -2.95 -10.10 4.22
N PRO A 330 -3.98 -10.62 3.54
CA PRO A 330 -3.79 -11.49 2.40
C PRO A 330 -3.04 -10.73 1.29
N VAL A 331 -1.87 -11.22 0.89
CA VAL A 331 -1.03 -10.62 -0.15
C VAL A 331 -0.43 -11.72 -1.03
N ILE A 332 -0.24 -11.42 -2.32
CA ILE A 332 0.57 -12.26 -3.20
C ILE A 332 2.03 -12.14 -2.75
N GLU A 333 2.66 -13.27 -2.46
CA GLU A 333 4.04 -13.31 -1.99
C GLU A 333 4.97 -12.87 -3.13
N MET A 334 5.75 -11.82 -2.86
CA MET A 334 6.69 -11.26 -3.82
C MET A 334 8.01 -10.96 -3.14
N ILE A 335 9.09 -11.15 -3.91
CA ILE A 335 10.44 -10.75 -3.53
C ILE A 335 10.72 -9.40 -4.17
N GLU A 336 10.95 -8.40 -3.35
CA GLU A 336 11.42 -7.09 -3.82
C GLU A 336 12.95 -7.04 -3.78
N ILE A 337 13.52 -6.66 -4.92
CA ILE A 337 14.93 -6.41 -5.14
C ILE A 337 15.06 -4.92 -5.35
N GLY A 338 15.73 -4.21 -4.45
CA GLY A 338 15.91 -2.75 -4.57
C GLY A 338 17.02 -2.38 -5.57
N ALA A 339 16.94 -2.96 -6.77
CA ALA A 339 17.73 -2.61 -7.92
C ALA A 339 16.76 -2.46 -9.11
N GLY A 340 17.01 -1.49 -9.96
CA GLY A 340 16.19 -1.10 -11.11
C GLY A 340 16.99 -0.20 -12.04
N GLY A 341 16.37 0.33 -13.09
CA GLY A 341 17.07 1.13 -14.11
C GLY A 341 17.82 2.35 -13.59
N GLY A 342 17.25 3.06 -12.62
CA GLY A 342 17.87 4.23 -11.97
C GLY A 342 18.82 3.89 -10.82
N SER A 343 19.15 2.62 -10.57
CA SER A 343 20.06 2.25 -9.48
C SER A 343 21.47 2.78 -9.76
N ILE A 344 22.02 3.50 -8.78
CA ILE A 344 23.30 4.18 -8.91
C ILE A 344 24.44 3.17 -8.79
N ALA A 345 25.37 3.22 -9.73
CA ALA A 345 26.62 2.48 -9.69
C ALA A 345 27.67 3.30 -8.93
N SER A 346 28.26 2.72 -7.88
CA SER A 346 29.30 3.37 -7.08
C SER A 346 30.40 2.38 -6.69
N ILE A 347 31.58 2.91 -6.37
CA ILE A 347 32.68 2.11 -5.82
C ILE A 347 32.58 2.15 -4.30
N GLY A 348 32.37 0.98 -3.70
CA GLY A 348 32.29 0.86 -2.25
C GLY A 348 33.64 1.12 -1.55
N PRO A 349 33.65 1.25 -0.22
CA PRO A 349 34.88 1.53 0.55
C PRO A 349 36.01 0.50 0.35
N LEU A 350 35.67 -0.72 -0.08
CA LEU A 350 36.60 -1.81 -0.38
C LEU A 350 37.10 -1.82 -1.83
N GLY A 351 36.79 -0.81 -2.64
CA GLY A 351 37.18 -0.73 -4.05
C GLY A 351 36.34 -1.60 -5.00
N LEU A 352 35.27 -2.24 -4.50
CA LEU A 352 34.38 -3.07 -5.31
C LEU A 352 33.23 -2.26 -5.90
N LEU A 353 32.87 -2.56 -7.15
CA LEU A 353 31.69 -2.00 -7.80
C LEU A 353 30.42 -2.50 -7.09
N LYS A 354 29.52 -1.57 -6.81
CA LYS A 354 28.20 -1.81 -6.22
C LYS A 354 27.15 -1.07 -7.03
N VAL A 355 25.99 -1.69 -7.22
CA VAL A 355 24.84 -1.07 -7.89
C VAL A 355 23.66 -1.09 -6.93
N GLY A 356 23.11 0.09 -6.63
CA GLY A 356 22.14 0.28 -5.55
C GLY A 356 22.76 0.15 -4.15
N PRO A 357 21.99 0.32 -3.06
CA PRO A 357 20.53 0.43 -3.01
C PRO A 357 19.94 1.78 -3.43
N GLU A 358 20.79 2.80 -3.55
CA GLU A 358 20.44 4.16 -3.92
C GLU A 358 20.02 4.24 -5.39
N SER A 359 19.08 5.13 -5.69
CA SER A 359 18.48 5.27 -7.02
C SER A 359 18.30 6.74 -7.36
N ALA A 360 18.54 7.09 -8.62
CA ALA A 360 18.35 8.44 -9.17
C ALA A 360 16.86 8.82 -9.37
N GLY A 361 15.95 7.83 -9.31
CA GLY A 361 14.50 8.06 -9.37
C GLY A 361 14.01 8.58 -10.73
N ALA A 362 12.91 9.34 -10.71
CA ALA A 362 12.38 10.01 -11.91
C ALA A 362 12.92 11.44 -12.09
N GLU A 363 13.35 12.06 -10.98
CA GLU A 363 13.85 13.43 -10.91
C GLU A 363 14.96 13.47 -9.84
N PRO A 364 16.22 13.81 -10.20
CA PRO A 364 16.65 14.22 -11.54
C PRO A 364 16.73 13.06 -12.55
N GLY A 365 16.65 11.80 -12.09
CA GLY A 365 16.69 10.61 -12.93
C GLY A 365 18.09 10.23 -13.44
N PRO A 366 18.20 9.13 -14.21
CA PRO A 366 19.40 8.75 -14.96
C PRO A 366 20.03 9.93 -15.70
N ALA A 367 21.37 9.95 -15.82
CA ALA A 367 22.08 11.05 -16.48
C ALA A 367 21.62 11.22 -17.94
N CYS A 368 21.31 10.12 -18.61
CA CYS A 368 20.80 10.07 -19.97
C CYS A 368 19.41 10.68 -20.15
N TYR A 369 18.66 10.95 -19.06
CA TYR A 369 17.41 11.70 -19.16
C TYR A 369 17.64 13.19 -19.41
N THR A 370 18.86 13.70 -19.23
CA THR A 370 19.23 15.11 -19.44
C THR A 370 18.46 16.11 -18.56
N ARG A 371 18.01 15.66 -17.37
CA ARG A 371 17.25 16.47 -16.39
C ARG A 371 18.07 16.88 -15.15
N GLY A 372 19.39 16.82 -15.25
CA GLY A 372 20.32 17.24 -14.19
C GLY A 372 20.91 16.11 -13.35
N GLY A 373 20.61 14.83 -13.67
CA GLY A 373 21.24 13.67 -13.05
C GLY A 373 22.71 13.58 -13.45
N GLN A 374 23.60 13.31 -12.51
CA GLN A 374 25.06 13.24 -12.75
C GLN A 374 25.68 11.90 -12.34
N GLU A 375 24.98 11.12 -11.51
CA GLU A 375 25.45 9.82 -11.05
C GLU A 375 25.16 8.75 -12.12
N PRO A 376 26.09 7.81 -12.37
CA PRO A 376 25.89 6.75 -13.37
C PRO A 376 24.87 5.71 -12.86
N THR A 377 23.93 5.34 -13.72
CA THR A 377 22.87 4.37 -13.40
C THR A 377 22.86 3.16 -14.34
N VAL A 378 22.05 2.14 -14.03
CA VAL A 378 21.85 0.97 -14.90
C VAL A 378 21.34 1.39 -16.28
N THR A 379 20.38 2.32 -16.35
CA THR A 379 19.83 2.84 -17.61
C THR A 379 20.89 3.60 -18.43
N ASP A 380 21.83 4.30 -17.78
CA ASP A 380 22.94 4.93 -18.49
C ASP A 380 23.86 3.90 -19.14
N ALA A 381 24.14 2.80 -18.42
CA ALA A 381 24.92 1.68 -18.96
C ALA A 381 24.18 1.00 -20.13
N ASP A 382 22.87 0.77 -20.00
CA ASP A 382 22.04 0.18 -21.05
C ASP A 382 22.03 1.05 -22.32
N LEU A 383 22.01 2.38 -22.18
CA LEU A 383 22.14 3.30 -23.31
C LEU A 383 23.52 3.21 -23.97
N ILE A 384 24.60 3.24 -23.18
CA ILE A 384 25.98 3.16 -23.70
C ILE A 384 26.23 1.82 -24.42
N LEU A 385 25.66 0.73 -23.92
CA LEU A 385 25.75 -0.61 -24.51
C LEU A 385 24.86 -0.76 -25.76
N GLY A 386 23.99 0.21 -26.05
CA GLY A 386 23.09 0.17 -27.21
C GLY A 386 21.87 -0.74 -27.02
N TYR A 387 21.47 -1.01 -25.78
CA TYR A 387 20.19 -1.70 -25.48
C TYR A 387 19.00 -0.75 -25.58
N LEU A 388 19.24 0.54 -25.35
CA LEU A 388 18.26 1.62 -25.49
C LEU A 388 18.62 2.48 -26.71
N ASN A 389 17.59 2.95 -27.43
CA ASN A 389 17.73 3.78 -28.65
C ASN A 389 17.65 5.27 -28.36
#